data_AF-A0A537G7C8-F1
#
_entry.id   AF-A0A537G7C8-F1
#
_cell.length_a   1.000
_cell.length_b   1.000
_cell.length_c   1.000
_cell.angle_alpha   90.00
_cell.angle_beta   90.00
_cell.angle_gamma   90.00
#
_symmetry.space_group_name_H-M   'P 1'
#
loop_
_entity.id
_entity.type
_entity.pdbx_description
1 polymer ?
#
loop_
_entity_poly.entity_id
_entity_poly.type
_entity_poly.pdbx_seq_one_letter_code
_entity_poly.pdbx_strand_id
1 'polypeptide(L)'
;MKIKCRRTVPEISEKLTRVSQTEFVQVFTSINSKKRANAIATKLLAKRLTSCVQIFGPIDSTYRWKGKIEHSKEWFCLIKARANNYRLIETNIKKMHSYDVPEILALPVLDGNTGYLEWIRKETTSDYHGIIIKQSLRDRSILDDIRILGKRTAKNWTMLRVLVRDDQLEKFLKQVQANLLMENEVPYYAHFYNHQDLIVVFPDRIFHLKPDTKTWGPAVRYGKSLGIPERELDFKPCRFEDETY
;
A
#
# COMPACT_ATOMS: atom_id res chain seq x y z
N MET A 1 31.36 -8.30 -15.09
CA MET A 1 31.16 -9.18 -13.90
C MET A 1 29.67 -9.46 -13.77
N LYS A 2 29.24 -10.70 -14.02
CA LYS A 2 27.83 -11.12 -14.12
C LYS A 2 27.26 -11.38 -12.72
N ILE A 3 26.18 -10.70 -12.34
CA ILE A 3 25.36 -11.10 -11.18
C ILE A 3 24.10 -11.78 -11.74
N LYS A 4 24.11 -13.11 -11.74
CA LYS A 4 22.92 -13.95 -11.92
C LYS A 4 22.15 -13.92 -10.60
N CYS A 5 20.98 -13.28 -10.56
CA CYS A 5 20.00 -13.55 -9.52
C CYS A 5 19.11 -14.70 -9.99
N ARG A 6 19.55 -15.94 -9.74
CA ARG A 6 18.66 -17.11 -9.76
C ARG A 6 18.16 -17.33 -8.34
N ARG A 7 16.91 -16.98 -8.09
CA ARG A 7 16.00 -17.75 -7.22
C ARG A 7 14.62 -17.69 -7.86
N THR A 8 14.24 -18.83 -8.41
CA THR A 8 12.87 -19.23 -8.72
C THR A 8 12.02 -19.05 -7.45
N VAL A 9 11.22 -18.00 -7.42
CA VAL A 9 10.03 -17.96 -6.56
C VAL A 9 9.00 -18.84 -7.27
N PRO A 10 8.35 -19.81 -6.60
CA PRO A 10 7.26 -20.56 -7.21
C PRO A 10 6.23 -19.56 -7.74
N GLU A 11 5.79 -19.74 -8.99
CA GLU A 11 4.64 -19.04 -9.54
C GLU A 11 3.44 -19.28 -8.62
N ILE A 12 3.18 -18.33 -7.73
CA ILE A 12 1.89 -18.25 -7.05
C ILE A 12 0.94 -17.75 -8.12
N SER A 13 0.24 -18.71 -8.73
CA SER A 13 -0.76 -18.47 -9.76
C SER A 13 -1.69 -17.31 -9.36
N GLU A 14 -1.95 -16.42 -10.30
CA GLU A 14 -2.98 -15.37 -10.24
C GLU A 14 -4.30 -15.89 -9.65
N LYS A 15 -4.48 -15.77 -8.33
CA LYS A 15 -5.81 -15.62 -7.75
C LYS A 15 -5.96 -14.15 -7.43
N LEU A 16 -6.42 -13.37 -8.41
CA LEU A 16 -7.08 -12.09 -8.13
C LEU A 16 -8.22 -12.37 -7.15
N THR A 17 -7.98 -12.12 -5.87
CA THR A 17 -9.04 -12.02 -4.88
C THR A 17 -9.95 -10.88 -5.30
N ARG A 18 -11.26 -11.13 -5.48
CA ARG A 18 -12.26 -10.13 -5.93
C ARG A 18 -12.25 -8.83 -5.11
N VAL A 19 -11.74 -8.88 -3.88
CA VAL A 19 -11.46 -7.71 -3.02
C VAL A 19 -10.58 -6.65 -3.73
N SER A 20 -9.68 -7.07 -4.63
CA SER A 20 -8.83 -6.17 -5.42
C SER A 20 -9.58 -5.30 -6.44
N GLN A 21 -10.85 -5.57 -6.72
CA GLN A 21 -11.67 -4.78 -7.65
C GLN A 21 -12.62 -3.79 -6.97
N THR A 22 -12.76 -3.84 -5.65
CA THR A 22 -13.58 -2.89 -4.90
C THR A 22 -12.74 -1.86 -4.19
N GLU A 23 -13.23 -0.62 -4.12
CA GLU A 23 -12.55 0.44 -3.39
C GLU A 23 -12.63 0.27 -1.87
N PHE A 24 -13.71 -0.33 -1.37
CA PHE A 24 -13.99 -0.46 0.06
C PHE A 24 -14.16 -1.91 0.49
N VAL A 25 -13.83 -2.16 1.76
CA VAL A 25 -13.96 -3.47 2.39
C VAL A 25 -14.59 -3.37 3.76
N GLN A 26 -15.36 -4.39 4.12
CA GLN A 26 -15.73 -4.67 5.49
C GLN A 26 -14.85 -5.82 6.00
N VAL A 27 -13.95 -5.51 6.92
CA VAL A 27 -13.10 -6.49 7.59
C VAL A 27 -13.77 -6.91 8.89
N PHE A 28 -13.67 -8.18 9.24
CA PHE A 28 -14.10 -8.65 10.55
C PHE A 28 -13.10 -9.59 11.21
N THR A 29 -13.12 -9.56 12.54
CA THR A 29 -12.28 -10.37 13.42
C THR A 29 -12.99 -10.57 14.75
N SER A 30 -12.67 -11.64 15.48
CA SER A 30 -13.15 -11.87 16.84
C SER A 30 -11.97 -11.97 17.82
N ILE A 31 -12.14 -11.47 19.04
CA ILE A 31 -11.08 -11.50 20.06
C ILE A 31 -11.63 -11.76 21.46
N ASN A 32 -10.81 -12.37 22.32
CA ASN A 32 -11.21 -12.86 23.65
C ASN A 32 -11.59 -11.79 24.69
N SER A 33 -11.51 -10.48 24.39
CA SER A 33 -11.91 -9.44 25.35
C SER A 33 -12.29 -8.10 24.71
N LYS A 34 -13.25 -7.40 25.34
CA LYS A 34 -13.64 -6.03 25.00
C LYS A 34 -12.44 -5.07 24.98
N LYS A 35 -11.54 -5.20 25.95
CA LYS A 35 -10.36 -4.33 26.10
C LYS A 35 -9.45 -4.44 24.88
N ARG A 36 -9.17 -5.67 24.41
CA ARG A 36 -8.35 -5.87 23.21
C ARG A 36 -9.08 -5.45 21.94
N ALA A 37 -10.40 -5.71 21.84
CA ALA A 37 -11.22 -5.22 20.72
C ALA A 37 -11.14 -3.68 20.60
N ASN A 38 -11.31 -2.97 21.72
CA ASN A 38 -11.17 -1.51 21.78
C ASN A 38 -9.75 -1.06 21.42
N ALA A 39 -8.72 -1.76 21.92
CA ALA A 39 -7.34 -1.42 21.60
C ALA A 39 -7.06 -1.55 20.09
N ILE A 40 -7.56 -2.61 19.44
CA ILE A 40 -7.49 -2.78 17.99
C ILE A 40 -8.18 -1.61 17.29
N ALA A 41 -9.43 -1.30 17.65
CA ALA A 41 -10.19 -0.21 17.05
C ALA A 41 -9.46 1.13 17.14
N THR A 42 -9.02 1.51 18.36
CA THR A 42 -8.27 2.75 18.59
C THR A 42 -6.98 2.80 17.77
N LYS A 43 -6.24 1.68 17.68
CA LYS A 43 -4.98 1.63 16.94
C LYS A 43 -5.19 1.80 15.43
N LEU A 44 -6.21 1.16 14.87
CA LEU A 44 -6.52 1.26 13.44
C LEU A 44 -7.02 2.66 13.07
N LEU A 45 -7.89 3.25 13.90
CA LEU A 45 -8.40 4.62 13.73
C LEU A 45 -7.27 5.66 13.84
N ALA A 46 -6.41 5.55 14.85
CA ALA A 46 -5.28 6.48 15.04
C ALA A 46 -4.27 6.45 13.87
N LYS A 47 -4.20 5.32 13.17
CA LYS A 47 -3.38 5.16 11.95
C LYS A 47 -4.14 5.52 10.66
N ARG A 48 -5.41 5.93 10.76
CA ARG A 48 -6.33 6.18 9.64
C ARG A 48 -6.40 5.02 8.65
N LEU A 49 -6.28 3.78 9.15
CA LEU A 49 -6.41 2.58 8.32
C LEU A 49 -7.88 2.20 8.10
N THR A 50 -8.76 2.61 9.00
CA THR A 50 -10.20 2.34 8.99
C THR A 50 -10.94 3.63 9.35
N SER A 51 -12.16 3.81 8.85
CA SER A 51 -12.99 4.97 9.20
C SER A 51 -13.84 4.70 10.45
N CYS A 52 -14.31 3.46 10.61
CA CYS A 52 -15.03 3.05 11.81
C CYS A 52 -14.75 1.59 12.19
N VAL A 53 -14.98 1.27 13.46
CA VAL A 53 -15.04 -0.10 13.96
C VAL A 53 -16.26 -0.22 14.87
N GLN A 54 -17.16 -1.15 14.54
CA GLN A 54 -18.26 -1.53 15.43
C GLN A 54 -17.83 -2.75 16.22
N ILE A 55 -17.99 -2.70 17.54
CA ILE A 55 -17.63 -3.77 18.45
C ILE A 55 -18.92 -4.26 19.12
N PHE A 56 -19.20 -5.56 19.03
CA PHE A 56 -20.34 -6.17 19.72
C PHE A 56 -19.95 -7.50 20.34
N GLY A 57 -20.69 -7.85 21.38
CA GLY A 57 -20.46 -9.05 22.16
C GLY A 57 -20.84 -8.85 23.63
N PRO A 58 -20.60 -9.87 24.46
CA PRO A 58 -19.94 -11.12 24.08
C PRO A 58 -20.78 -11.97 23.11
N ILE A 59 -20.12 -12.59 22.12
CA ILE A 59 -20.68 -13.64 21.25
C ILE A 59 -20.21 -15.02 21.73
N ASP A 60 -20.91 -16.08 21.32
CA ASP A 60 -20.48 -17.47 21.48
C ASP A 60 -19.84 -17.99 20.19
N SER A 61 -18.58 -18.36 20.26
CA SER A 61 -17.86 -19.00 19.17
C SER A 61 -17.74 -20.49 19.47
N THR A 62 -18.23 -21.34 18.56
CA THR A 62 -18.13 -22.80 18.65
C THR A 62 -17.32 -23.32 17.47
N TYR A 63 -16.24 -24.05 17.74
CA TYR A 63 -15.30 -24.49 16.70
C TYR A 63 -14.66 -25.82 17.08
N ARG A 64 -13.96 -26.45 16.13
CA ARG A 64 -13.20 -27.68 16.37
C ARG A 64 -11.72 -27.36 16.56
N TRP A 65 -11.15 -27.80 17.67
CA TRP A 65 -9.72 -27.67 17.96
C TRP A 65 -9.17 -28.98 18.50
N LYS A 66 -8.06 -29.46 17.93
CA LYS A 66 -7.41 -30.73 18.31
C LYS A 66 -8.41 -31.91 18.45
N GLY A 67 -9.37 -31.98 17.52
CA GLY A 67 -10.38 -33.03 17.46
C GLY A 67 -11.62 -32.83 18.35
N LYS A 68 -11.61 -31.85 19.27
CA LYS A 68 -12.72 -31.57 20.19
C LYS A 68 -13.52 -30.35 19.74
N ILE A 69 -14.80 -30.32 20.11
CA ILE A 69 -15.63 -29.11 19.99
C ILE A 69 -15.32 -28.22 21.20
N GLU A 70 -14.92 -26.99 20.93
CA GLU A 70 -14.59 -25.97 21.91
C GLU A 70 -15.59 -24.82 21.82
N HIS A 71 -15.75 -24.11 22.93
CA HIS A 71 -16.60 -22.93 23.04
C HIS A 71 -15.80 -21.78 23.65
N SER A 72 -15.89 -20.57 23.08
CA SER A 72 -15.30 -19.36 23.64
C SER A 72 -16.27 -18.19 23.61
N LYS A 73 -16.15 -17.30 24.61
CA LYS A 73 -16.80 -15.99 24.61
C LYS A 73 -15.88 -14.98 23.93
N GLU A 74 -16.38 -14.31 22.90
CA GLU A 74 -15.57 -13.40 22.09
C GLU A 74 -16.25 -12.06 21.85
N TRP A 75 -15.47 -11.10 21.37
CA TRP A 75 -15.92 -9.78 20.97
C TRP A 75 -15.65 -9.63 19.48
N PHE A 76 -16.71 -9.40 18.71
CA PHE A 76 -16.63 -9.29 17.26
C PHE A 76 -16.42 -7.84 16.86
N CYS A 77 -15.49 -7.62 15.93
CA CYS A 77 -15.14 -6.31 15.39
C CYS A 77 -15.53 -6.26 13.91
N LEU A 78 -16.33 -5.27 13.54
CA LEU A 78 -16.71 -4.94 12.17
C LEU A 78 -16.03 -3.64 11.75
N ILE A 79 -15.03 -3.73 10.89
CA ILE A 79 -14.11 -2.67 10.50
C ILE A 79 -14.45 -2.23 9.07
N LYS A 80 -14.65 -0.94 8.83
CA LYS A 80 -14.94 -0.38 7.49
C LYS A 80 -13.76 0.45 7.01
N ALA A 81 -13.17 0.05 5.89
CA ALA A 81 -11.95 0.65 5.39
C ALA A 81 -11.95 0.71 3.86
N ARG A 82 -10.99 1.46 3.31
CA ARG A 82 -10.57 1.29 1.93
C ARG A 82 -9.86 -0.07 1.77
N ALA A 83 -10.05 -0.73 0.64
CA ALA A 83 -9.48 -2.04 0.34
C ALA A 83 -7.95 -2.05 0.44
N ASN A 84 -7.34 -0.90 0.14
CA ASN A 84 -5.92 -0.60 0.26
C ASN A 84 -5.29 -0.87 1.60
N ASN A 85 -6.07 -0.67 2.65
CA ASN A 85 -5.58 -0.72 4.00
C ASN A 85 -5.71 -2.13 4.56
N TYR A 86 -6.34 -3.08 3.86
CA TYR A 86 -6.58 -4.42 4.38
C TYR A 86 -5.30 -5.10 4.89
N ARG A 87 -4.20 -5.05 4.13
CA ARG A 87 -2.93 -5.70 4.53
C ARG A 87 -2.29 -5.04 5.75
N LEU A 88 -2.39 -3.72 5.85
CA LEU A 88 -1.95 -2.98 7.03
C LEU A 88 -2.86 -3.26 8.23
N ILE A 89 -4.18 -3.34 8.04
CA ILE A 89 -5.16 -3.73 9.06
C ILE A 89 -4.85 -5.12 9.58
N GLU A 90 -4.73 -6.11 8.69
CA GLU A 90 -4.38 -7.50 8.99
C GLU A 90 -3.09 -7.58 9.82
N THR A 91 -2.05 -6.88 9.39
CA THR A 91 -0.76 -6.84 10.07
C THR A 91 -0.88 -6.23 11.48
N ASN A 92 -1.65 -5.16 11.66
CA ASN A 92 -1.84 -4.53 12.98
C ASN A 92 -2.70 -5.41 13.90
N ILE A 93 -3.76 -6.04 13.38
CA ILE A 93 -4.59 -6.97 14.16
C ILE A 93 -3.74 -8.14 14.63
N LYS A 94 -2.97 -8.81 13.75
CA LYS A 94 -2.08 -9.93 14.09
C LYS A 94 -1.10 -9.59 15.22
N LYS A 95 -0.49 -8.40 15.18
CA LYS A 95 0.45 -7.94 16.22
C LYS A 95 -0.20 -7.74 17.60
N MET A 96 -1.51 -7.54 17.66
CA MET A 96 -2.24 -7.24 18.88
C MET A 96 -3.12 -8.41 19.35
N HIS A 97 -3.25 -9.45 18.51
CA HIS A 97 -4.17 -10.54 18.77
C HIS A 97 -3.71 -11.45 19.90
N SER A 98 -4.67 -12.08 20.58
CA SER A 98 -4.40 -13.12 21.58
C SER A 98 -4.21 -14.51 21.00
N TYR A 99 -4.50 -14.70 19.72
CA TYR A 99 -4.54 -16.02 19.07
C TYR A 99 -3.44 -16.10 18.02
N ASP A 100 -2.85 -17.28 17.89
CA ASP A 100 -1.80 -17.53 16.90
C ASP A 100 -2.29 -17.35 15.46
N VAL A 101 -3.54 -17.78 15.21
CA VAL A 101 -4.21 -17.65 13.92
C VAL A 101 -5.57 -16.98 14.15
N PRO A 102 -5.64 -15.64 14.13
CA PRO A 102 -6.89 -14.92 14.28
C PRO A 102 -7.77 -15.06 13.04
N GLU A 103 -9.09 -15.07 13.23
CA GLU A 103 -10.04 -14.82 12.14
C GLU A 103 -9.86 -13.37 11.68
N ILE A 104 -9.47 -13.15 10.41
CA ILE A 104 -9.41 -11.83 9.78
C ILE A 104 -9.90 -11.96 8.34
N LEU A 105 -11.20 -11.77 8.14
CA LEU A 105 -11.83 -11.90 6.84
C LEU A 105 -12.23 -10.53 6.30
N ALA A 106 -12.18 -10.34 4.98
CA ALA A 106 -12.58 -9.11 4.32
C ALA A 106 -13.63 -9.42 3.25
N LEU A 107 -14.75 -8.68 3.30
CA LEU A 107 -15.79 -8.72 2.27
C LEU A 107 -15.74 -7.44 1.43
N PRO A 108 -15.90 -7.54 0.11
CA PRO A 108 -16.02 -6.38 -0.76
C PRO A 108 -17.31 -5.61 -0.43
N VAL A 109 -17.21 -4.28 -0.33
CA VAL A 109 -18.38 -3.41 -0.29
C VAL A 109 -18.65 -2.98 -1.73
N LEU A 110 -19.71 -3.53 -2.33
CA LEU A 110 -20.05 -3.30 -3.74
C LEU A 110 -20.75 -1.96 -3.97
N ASP A 111 -21.57 -1.54 -3.01
CA ASP A 111 -22.32 -0.29 -3.07
C ASP A 111 -22.65 0.20 -1.64
N GLY A 112 -23.08 1.45 -1.52
CA GLY A 112 -23.47 2.07 -0.26
C GLY A 112 -23.86 3.52 -0.46
N ASN A 113 -24.28 4.19 0.61
CA ASN A 113 -24.58 5.62 0.54
C ASN A 113 -23.33 6.40 0.10
N THR A 114 -23.44 7.19 -0.98
CA THR A 114 -22.32 7.96 -1.55
C THR A 114 -21.62 8.85 -0.53
N GLY A 115 -22.38 9.55 0.31
CA GLY A 115 -21.82 10.43 1.35
C GLY A 115 -21.06 9.64 2.42
N TYR A 116 -21.56 8.45 2.78
CA TYR A 116 -20.88 7.56 3.72
C TYR A 116 -19.58 7.00 3.13
N LEU A 117 -19.60 6.51 1.89
CA LEU A 117 -18.40 6.02 1.21
C LEU A 117 -17.35 7.12 1.08
N GLU A 118 -17.79 8.35 0.79
CA GLU A 118 -16.88 9.49 0.71
C GLU A 118 -16.29 9.90 2.05
N TRP A 119 -17.07 9.75 3.13
CA TRP A 119 -16.54 9.87 4.48
C TRP A 119 -15.49 8.79 4.79
N ILE A 120 -15.67 7.53 4.33
CA ILE A 120 -14.63 6.50 4.45
C ILE A 120 -13.36 6.95 3.72
N ARG A 121 -13.46 7.50 2.49
CA ARG A 121 -12.29 8.00 1.75
C ARG A 121 -11.57 9.09 2.53
N LYS A 122 -12.31 10.06 3.07
CA LYS A 122 -11.74 11.19 3.81
C LYS A 122 -11.10 10.78 5.13
N GLU A 123 -11.66 9.79 5.83
CA GLU A 123 -11.14 9.34 7.12
C GLU A 123 -10.01 8.32 7.04
N THR A 124 -9.79 7.74 5.86
CA THR A 124 -8.75 6.72 5.66
C THR A 124 -7.66 7.21 4.73
N THR A 125 -6.40 6.92 5.07
CA THR A 125 -5.30 7.25 4.17
C THR A 125 -5.17 6.20 3.07
N SER A 126 -4.74 6.63 1.89
CA SER A 126 -4.13 5.78 0.87
C SER A 126 -2.72 6.27 0.68
N ASP A 127 -1.84 5.92 1.61
CA ASP A 127 -0.46 6.38 1.52
C ASP A 127 0.20 5.76 0.29
N TYR A 128 0.93 6.58 -0.46
CA TYR A 128 1.74 6.19 -1.59
C TYR A 128 3.18 6.03 -1.15
N HIS A 129 3.76 4.88 -1.45
CA HIS A 129 5.19 4.70 -1.42
C HIS A 129 5.78 5.33 -2.68
N GLY A 130 7.00 5.85 -2.60
CA GLY A 130 7.66 6.44 -3.75
C GLY A 130 9.14 6.12 -3.78
N ILE A 131 9.67 5.95 -4.99
CA ILE A 131 11.11 5.83 -5.25
C ILE A 131 11.55 7.08 -6.00
N ILE A 132 12.49 7.82 -5.39
CA ILE A 132 13.04 9.06 -5.93
C ILE A 132 14.55 9.02 -5.77
N ILE A 133 15.30 9.41 -6.81
CA ILE A 133 16.74 9.63 -6.67
C ILE A 133 16.96 11.06 -6.15
N LYS A 134 17.57 11.23 -4.98
CA LYS A 134 17.75 12.57 -4.36
C LYS A 134 18.48 13.56 -5.28
N GLN A 135 19.44 13.07 -6.06
CA GLN A 135 20.24 13.84 -7.01
C GLN A 135 19.47 14.17 -8.28
N SER A 136 18.32 13.54 -8.55
CA SER A 136 17.48 13.86 -9.70
C SER A 136 16.65 15.13 -9.55
N LEU A 137 16.67 15.77 -8.38
CA LEU A 137 15.85 16.95 -8.09
C LEU A 137 16.69 18.23 -8.11
N ARG A 138 16.20 19.25 -8.81
CA ARG A 138 16.71 20.64 -8.80
C ARG A 138 16.63 21.23 -7.40
N ASP A 139 15.42 21.32 -6.86
CA ASP A 139 15.15 21.72 -5.49
C ASP A 139 14.86 20.48 -4.63
N ARG A 140 15.70 20.28 -3.61
CA ARG A 140 15.59 19.13 -2.69
C ARG A 140 14.71 19.43 -1.47
N SER A 141 14.35 20.70 -1.24
CA SER A 141 13.48 21.10 -0.12
C SER A 141 12.06 20.57 -0.26
N ILE A 142 11.64 20.18 -1.48
CA ILE A 142 10.35 19.52 -1.71
C ILE A 142 10.19 18.21 -0.91
N LEU A 143 11.30 17.64 -0.41
CA LEU A 143 11.32 16.44 0.41
C LEU A 143 11.17 16.73 1.91
N ASP A 144 11.23 17.98 2.36
CA ASP A 144 11.27 18.33 3.79
C ASP A 144 9.97 17.95 4.51
N ASP A 145 8.83 18.08 3.81
CA ASP A 145 7.50 17.72 4.31
C ASP A 145 7.11 16.27 4.01
N ILE A 146 8.01 15.48 3.43
CA ILE A 146 7.76 14.11 2.99
C ILE A 146 8.49 13.12 3.88
N ARG A 147 7.77 12.10 4.33
CA ARG A 147 8.34 11.09 5.22
C ARG A 147 9.28 10.17 4.44
N ILE A 148 10.56 10.17 4.81
CA ILE A 148 11.56 9.24 4.27
C ILE A 148 11.49 7.91 5.05
N LEU A 149 11.19 6.81 4.36
CA LEU A 149 11.12 5.46 4.90
C LEU A 149 12.44 4.68 4.82
N GLY A 150 13.37 5.14 3.98
CA GLY A 150 14.63 4.46 3.77
C GLY A 150 15.48 5.17 2.72
N LYS A 151 16.78 4.86 2.73
CA LYS A 151 17.72 5.36 1.73
C LYS A 151 18.72 4.28 1.35
N ARG A 152 19.07 4.23 0.08
CA ARG A 152 20.18 3.43 -0.44
C ARG A 152 21.11 4.33 -1.22
N THR A 153 22.38 4.36 -0.81
CA THR A 153 23.40 5.22 -1.42
C THR A 153 24.37 4.37 -2.23
N ALA A 154 24.63 4.78 -3.47
CA ALA A 154 25.74 4.34 -4.29
C ALA A 154 26.75 5.50 -4.47
N LYS A 155 27.81 5.31 -5.25
CA LYS A 155 28.90 6.32 -5.38
C LYS A 155 28.40 7.72 -5.79
N ASN A 156 27.39 7.82 -6.64
CA ASN A 156 26.93 9.08 -7.23
C ASN A 156 25.43 9.37 -7.03
N TRP A 157 24.67 8.46 -6.43
CA TRP A 157 23.23 8.65 -6.22
C TRP A 157 22.75 8.09 -4.89
N THR A 158 21.64 8.64 -4.41
CA THR A 158 20.93 8.21 -3.22
C THR A 158 19.47 8.00 -3.59
N MET A 159 19.06 6.75 -3.63
CA MET A 159 17.67 6.37 -3.79
C MET A 159 16.97 6.53 -2.45
N LEU A 160 15.90 7.32 -2.44
CA LEU A 160 15.03 7.53 -1.31
C LEU A 160 13.76 6.74 -1.53
N ARG A 161 13.35 6.02 -0.49
CA ARG A 161 12.00 5.52 -0.36
C ARG A 161 11.21 6.51 0.47
N VAL A 162 10.13 7.03 -0.07
CA VAL A 162 9.27 8.02 0.58
C VAL A 162 7.87 7.46 0.83
N LEU A 163 7.18 8.03 1.82
CA LEU A 163 5.75 7.84 2.05
C LEU A 163 5.07 9.19 1.86
N VAL A 164 4.14 9.25 0.92
CA VAL A 164 3.37 10.43 0.54
C VAL A 164 1.93 10.16 0.89
N ARG A 165 1.31 11.02 1.69
CA ARG A 165 -0.11 10.86 2.04
C ARG A 165 -0.98 11.22 0.84
N ASP A 166 -2.13 10.56 0.72
CA ASP A 166 -3.10 10.78 -0.38
C ASP A 166 -3.48 12.27 -0.55
N ASP A 167 -3.68 12.98 0.57
CA ASP A 167 -4.02 14.41 0.61
C ASP A 167 -2.88 15.33 0.14
N GLN A 168 -1.64 14.84 0.10
CA GLN A 168 -0.47 15.58 -0.38
C GLN A 168 -0.03 15.17 -1.79
N LEU A 169 -0.55 14.05 -2.31
CA LEU A 169 -0.02 13.38 -3.49
C LEU A 169 0.01 14.30 -4.71
N GLU A 170 -1.13 14.85 -5.13
CA GLU A 170 -1.24 15.65 -6.36
C GLU A 170 -0.31 16.86 -6.37
N LYS A 171 -0.22 17.56 -5.23
CA LYS A 171 0.71 18.69 -5.08
C LYS A 171 2.15 18.21 -5.19
N PHE A 172 2.48 17.12 -4.52
CA PHE A 172 3.84 16.59 -4.50
C PHE A 172 4.28 16.04 -5.85
N LEU A 173 3.41 15.34 -6.60
CA LEU A 173 3.69 14.84 -7.95
C LEU A 173 4.08 15.99 -8.89
N LYS A 174 3.36 17.11 -8.85
CA LYS A 174 3.68 18.31 -9.64
C LYS A 174 5.01 18.92 -9.24
N GLN A 175 5.33 18.97 -7.94
CA GLN A 175 6.62 19.44 -7.46
C GLN A 175 7.76 18.54 -7.93
N VAL A 176 7.60 17.22 -7.85
CA VAL A 176 8.58 16.25 -8.35
C VAL A 176 8.78 16.44 -9.86
N GLN A 177 7.68 16.46 -10.64
CA GLN A 177 7.71 16.66 -12.09
C GLN A 177 8.53 17.90 -12.48
N ALA A 178 8.25 19.05 -11.87
CA ALA A 178 8.93 20.31 -12.15
C ALA A 178 10.42 20.32 -11.75
N ASN A 179 10.82 19.44 -10.83
CA ASN A 179 12.19 19.38 -10.30
C ASN A 179 13.06 18.29 -10.93
N LEU A 180 12.51 17.38 -11.73
CA LEU A 180 13.29 16.32 -12.36
C LEU A 180 14.35 16.90 -13.33
N LEU A 181 15.59 16.49 -13.10
CA LEU A 181 16.78 16.85 -13.88
C LEU A 181 16.98 15.93 -15.09
N MET A 182 17.84 16.38 -15.99
CA MET A 182 18.38 15.61 -17.12
C MET A 182 19.84 15.28 -16.84
N GLU A 183 20.30 14.10 -17.24
CA GLU A 183 21.71 13.71 -17.25
C GLU A 183 22.07 13.17 -18.63
N ASN A 184 23.03 13.79 -19.31
CA ASN A 184 23.43 13.43 -20.68
C ASN A 184 22.23 13.33 -21.64
N GLU A 185 21.35 14.34 -21.62
CA GLU A 185 20.11 14.40 -22.43
C GLU A 185 19.05 13.34 -22.10
N VAL A 186 19.27 12.49 -21.10
CA VAL A 186 18.30 11.51 -20.61
C VAL A 186 17.65 12.01 -19.32
N PRO A 187 16.31 12.07 -19.23
CA PRO A 187 15.63 12.51 -18.02
C PRO A 187 15.70 11.48 -16.91
N TYR A 188 15.78 11.96 -15.68
CA TYR A 188 15.38 11.16 -14.53
C TYR A 188 13.86 11.00 -14.50
N TYR A 189 13.39 9.96 -13.80
CA TYR A 189 11.99 9.76 -13.49
C TYR A 189 11.84 9.34 -12.02
N ALA A 190 10.63 9.47 -11.49
CA ALA A 190 10.24 8.92 -10.20
C ALA A 190 8.99 8.05 -10.36
N HIS A 191 8.73 7.15 -9.43
CA HIS A 191 7.47 6.44 -9.40
C HIS A 191 6.92 6.33 -7.99
N PHE A 192 5.60 6.32 -7.90
CA PHE A 192 4.84 6.23 -6.67
C PHE A 192 3.81 5.12 -6.82
N TYR A 193 3.54 4.39 -5.76
CA TYR A 193 2.65 3.26 -5.81
C TYR A 193 1.95 3.02 -4.49
N ASN A 194 0.80 2.41 -4.60
CA ASN A 194 0.16 1.67 -3.54
C ASN A 194 -0.35 0.35 -4.15
N HIS A 195 -1.06 -0.46 -3.38
CA HIS A 195 -1.65 -1.72 -3.86
C HIS A 195 -2.64 -1.60 -5.06
N GLN A 196 -3.18 -0.42 -5.38
CA GLN A 196 -4.17 -0.14 -6.44
C GLN A 196 -3.58 0.61 -7.62
N ASP A 197 -2.64 1.53 -7.38
CA ASP A 197 -2.18 2.49 -8.36
C ASP A 197 -0.65 2.50 -8.45
N LEU A 198 -0.16 2.67 -9.67
CA LEU A 198 1.23 2.98 -9.98
C LEU A 198 1.25 4.29 -10.76
N ILE A 199 1.99 5.28 -10.27
CA ILE A 199 2.13 6.59 -10.86
C ILE A 199 3.60 6.75 -11.27
N VAL A 200 3.85 6.98 -12.55
CA VAL A 200 5.20 7.21 -13.09
C VAL A 200 5.32 8.65 -13.55
N VAL A 201 6.29 9.37 -12.99
CA VAL A 201 6.50 10.81 -13.20
C VAL A 201 7.76 11.02 -14.03
N PHE A 202 7.59 11.53 -15.24
CA PHE A 202 8.65 12.08 -16.09
C PHE A 202 8.52 13.62 -16.13
N PRO A 203 9.55 14.37 -16.55
CA PRO A 203 9.51 15.83 -16.58
C PRO A 203 8.28 16.40 -17.33
N ASP A 204 7.93 15.84 -18.49
CA ASP A 204 6.84 16.38 -19.32
C ASP A 204 5.54 15.54 -19.25
N ARG A 205 5.53 14.44 -18.49
CA ARG A 205 4.37 13.55 -18.47
C ARG A 205 4.26 12.72 -17.19
N ILE A 206 3.04 12.61 -16.67
CA ILE A 206 2.68 11.70 -15.57
C ILE A 206 1.78 10.59 -16.13
N PHE A 207 2.09 9.34 -15.80
CA PHE A 207 1.26 8.18 -16.13
C PHE A 207 0.60 7.64 -14.87
N HIS A 208 -0.72 7.43 -14.91
CA HIS A 208 -1.47 6.71 -13.89
C HIS A 208 -1.82 5.32 -14.43
N LEU A 209 -1.24 4.31 -13.81
CA LEU A 209 -1.25 2.91 -14.23
C LEU A 209 -1.68 2.01 -13.07
N LYS A 210 -1.72 0.70 -13.31
CA LYS A 210 -1.95 -0.28 -12.25
C LYS A 210 -0.64 -0.97 -11.86
N PRO A 211 -0.51 -1.46 -10.61
CA PRO A 211 0.63 -2.25 -10.14
C PRO A 211 0.57 -3.69 -10.71
N ASP A 212 0.46 -3.77 -12.03
CA ASP A 212 0.49 -4.95 -12.90
C ASP A 212 1.32 -4.59 -14.13
N THR A 213 2.39 -5.36 -14.37
CA THR A 213 3.37 -5.15 -15.44
C THR A 213 2.73 -5.12 -16.83
N LYS A 214 1.60 -5.80 -17.03
CA LYS A 214 0.85 -5.78 -18.29
C LYS A 214 0.34 -4.37 -18.64
N THR A 215 0.16 -3.51 -17.64
CA THR A 215 -0.34 -2.14 -17.83
C THR A 215 0.76 -1.10 -18.11
N TRP A 216 2.03 -1.46 -17.98
CA TRP A 216 3.14 -0.49 -17.99
C TRP A 216 3.59 -0.04 -19.37
N GLY A 217 3.15 -0.74 -20.42
CA GLY A 217 3.57 -0.50 -21.79
C GLY A 217 3.60 0.97 -22.22
N PRO A 218 2.59 1.81 -21.90
CA PRO A 218 2.61 3.24 -22.22
C PRO A 218 3.80 3.99 -21.61
N ALA A 219 4.06 3.84 -20.31
CA ALA A 219 5.17 4.50 -19.63
C ALA A 219 6.53 3.94 -20.05
N VAL A 220 6.63 2.62 -20.26
CA VAL A 220 7.87 1.98 -20.74
C VAL A 220 8.22 2.47 -22.14
N ARG A 221 7.26 2.53 -23.08
CA ARG A 221 7.50 3.06 -24.43
C ARG A 221 7.93 4.53 -24.39
N TYR A 222 7.29 5.33 -23.53
CA TYR A 222 7.64 6.73 -23.36
C TYR A 222 9.07 6.90 -22.80
N GLY A 223 9.41 6.20 -21.72
CA GLY A 223 10.77 6.23 -21.16
C GLY A 223 11.83 5.81 -22.18
N LYS A 224 11.57 4.76 -22.97
CA LYS A 224 12.46 4.33 -24.06
C LYS A 224 12.64 5.41 -25.14
N SER A 225 11.56 6.13 -25.49
CA SER A 225 11.64 7.24 -26.45
C SER A 225 12.49 8.42 -25.95
N LEU A 226 12.69 8.53 -24.63
CA LEU A 226 13.55 9.52 -23.98
C LEU A 226 14.99 9.01 -23.75
N GLY A 227 15.35 7.84 -24.28
CA GLY A 227 16.69 7.26 -24.14
C GLY A 227 16.93 6.48 -22.84
N ILE A 228 15.92 6.30 -21.99
CA ILE A 228 16.07 5.53 -20.75
C ILE A 228 16.18 4.03 -21.09
N PRO A 229 17.21 3.31 -20.61
CA PRO A 229 17.35 1.88 -20.84
C PRO A 229 16.14 1.09 -20.30
N GLU A 230 15.65 0.12 -21.07
CA GLU A 230 14.47 -0.69 -20.68
C GLU A 230 14.63 -1.39 -19.33
N ARG A 231 15.86 -1.82 -19.01
CA ARG A 231 16.20 -2.45 -17.72
C ARG A 231 16.01 -1.51 -16.51
N GLU A 232 15.96 -0.20 -16.74
CA GLU A 232 15.76 0.84 -15.72
C GLU A 232 14.30 1.27 -15.63
N LEU A 233 13.40 0.71 -16.46
CA LEU A 233 11.96 0.99 -16.46
C LEU A 233 11.17 -0.17 -15.83
N ASP A 234 11.66 -0.71 -14.72
CA ASP A 234 11.08 -1.86 -14.01
C ASP A 234 10.15 -1.49 -12.84
N PHE A 235 9.93 -0.20 -12.58
CA PHE A 235 8.97 0.43 -11.64
C PHE A 235 8.75 -0.31 -10.30
N LYS A 236 9.80 -0.93 -9.77
CA LYS A 236 9.78 -1.72 -8.53
C LYS A 236 10.28 -0.90 -7.32
N PRO A 237 9.79 -1.22 -6.10
CA PRO A 237 8.74 -2.18 -5.76
C PRO A 237 7.38 -1.70 -6.25
N CYS A 238 6.46 -2.60 -6.58
CA CYS A 238 5.12 -2.20 -7.07
C CYS A 238 4.05 -2.36 -6.00
N ARG A 239 4.38 -3.04 -4.89
CA ARG A 239 3.51 -3.32 -3.76
C ARG A 239 4.28 -3.13 -2.46
N PHE A 240 3.54 -2.82 -1.40
CA PHE A 240 4.10 -2.63 -0.06
C PHE A 240 4.79 -3.89 0.46
N GLU A 241 4.22 -5.07 0.18
CA GLU A 241 4.71 -6.35 0.65
C GLU A 241 6.05 -6.74 0.01
N ASP A 242 6.37 -6.19 -1.16
CA ASP A 242 7.63 -6.43 -1.86
C ASP A 242 8.81 -5.67 -1.23
N GLU A 243 8.54 -4.82 -0.23
CA GLU A 243 9.53 -3.97 0.43
C GLU A 243 10.23 -4.62 1.65
N THR A 244 9.97 -5.90 1.92
CA THR A 244 10.60 -6.61 3.05
C THR A 244 12.10 -6.82 2.81
N TYR A 245 12.92 -6.12 3.60
CA TYR A 245 14.36 -6.37 3.75
C TYR A 245 14.63 -7.33 4.91
#